data_AF-A0A6I6SK69-F1
#
_entry.id   AF-A0A6I6SK69-F1
#
_cell.length_a   1.000
_cell.length_b   1.000
_cell.length_c   1.000
_cell.angle_alpha   90.00
_cell.angle_beta   90.00
_cell.angle_gamma   90.00
#
_symmetry.space_group_name_H-M   'P 1'
#
loop_
_entity.id
_entity.type
_entity.pdbx_description
1 polymer ?
#
loop_
_entity_poly.entity_id
_entity_poly.type
_entity_poly.pdbx_seq_one_letter_code
_entity_poly.pdbx_strand_id
1 'polypeptide(L)'
;MERSDHRLVLDVVADADLTPGWLSVRVGDRSHDRLLAGYRSVDRLEVSPALGVARVGNDKTPPVSGVFTALGYLGEGEASIPLGQVPVRWSVAPWDEIAERDEDVKFAGVLDAASGIFSPAGAGPNPLRQYNANSVGNLRVTASVVGQEEVQDEAQLIVTVQRWNNPPLR
;
A
#
# COMPACT_ATOMS: atom_id res chain seq x y z
N MET A 1 -11.16 -10.42 -26.27
CA MET A 1 -9.90 -10.70 -27.01
C MET A 1 -9.61 -9.65 -28.10
N GLU A 2 -8.37 -9.17 -28.22
CA GLU A 2 -7.89 -8.13 -29.17
C GLU A 2 -6.47 -8.48 -29.67
N ARG A 3 -6.14 -8.19 -30.93
CA ARG A 3 -4.75 -8.26 -31.44
C ARG A 3 -4.44 -7.08 -32.36
N SER A 4 -3.37 -6.36 -32.05
CA SER A 4 -2.75 -5.30 -32.88
C SER A 4 -1.23 -5.45 -32.89
N ASP A 5 -0.54 -4.56 -33.60
CA ASP A 5 0.92 -4.58 -33.72
C ASP A 5 1.65 -4.39 -32.38
N HIS A 6 0.97 -3.80 -31.40
CA HIS A 6 1.57 -3.44 -30.10
C HIS A 6 0.78 -3.96 -28.89
N ARG A 7 -0.31 -4.69 -29.11
CA ARG A 7 -1.16 -5.19 -28.02
C ARG A 7 -1.80 -6.52 -28.38
N LEU A 8 -1.74 -7.45 -27.43
CA LEU A 8 -2.48 -8.70 -27.47
C LEU A 8 -3.27 -8.83 -26.17
N VAL A 9 -4.60 -8.95 -26.26
CA VAL A 9 -5.50 -9.14 -25.12
C VAL A 9 -6.14 -10.50 -25.24
N LEU A 10 -5.91 -11.34 -24.24
CA LEU A 10 -6.38 -12.72 -24.17
C LEU A 10 -7.30 -12.88 -22.96
N ASP A 11 -8.33 -13.69 -23.12
CA ASP A 11 -9.12 -14.20 -21.99
C ASP A 11 -8.51 -15.56 -21.61
N VAL A 12 -8.00 -15.66 -20.39
CA VAL A 12 -7.26 -16.83 -19.91
C VAL A 12 -7.92 -17.39 -18.65
N VAL A 13 -7.91 -18.72 -18.53
CA VAL A 13 -8.36 -19.43 -17.34
C VAL A 13 -7.21 -20.35 -16.91
N ALA A 14 -6.84 -20.28 -15.65
CA ALA A 14 -5.92 -21.23 -15.04
C ALA A 14 -6.68 -22.49 -14.66
N ASP A 15 -6.12 -23.67 -14.94
CA ASP A 15 -6.67 -24.93 -14.46
C ASP A 15 -6.57 -25.01 -12.93
N ALA A 16 -7.51 -25.71 -12.30
CA ALA A 16 -7.51 -25.92 -10.86
C ALA A 16 -6.30 -26.74 -10.39
N ASP A 17 -5.73 -27.57 -11.27
CA ASP A 17 -4.55 -28.39 -10.99
C ASP A 17 -3.22 -27.70 -11.34
N LEU A 18 -3.24 -26.43 -11.79
CA LEU A 18 -2.04 -25.66 -12.15
C LEU A 18 -1.00 -25.67 -11.03
N THR A 19 0.20 -26.16 -11.32
CA THR A 19 1.35 -26.06 -10.42
C THR A 19 1.76 -24.59 -10.28
N PRO A 20 1.77 -24.01 -9.06
CA PRO A 20 2.22 -22.64 -8.84
C PRO A 20 3.66 -22.42 -9.30
N GLY A 21 3.96 -21.21 -9.77
CA GLY A 21 5.28 -20.82 -10.22
C GLY A 21 5.25 -20.02 -11.52
N TRP A 22 6.41 -19.93 -12.16
CA TRP A 22 6.53 -19.24 -13.43
C TRP A 22 5.88 -20.04 -14.57
N LEU A 23 5.08 -19.35 -15.38
CA LEU A 23 4.46 -19.88 -16.59
C LEU A 23 5.16 -19.29 -17.81
N SER A 24 5.61 -20.16 -18.71
CA SER A 24 6.21 -19.74 -19.98
C SER A 24 5.13 -19.19 -20.90
N VAL A 25 5.31 -17.96 -21.35
CA VAL A 25 4.41 -17.29 -22.30
C VAL A 25 5.09 -17.26 -23.66
N ARG A 26 4.40 -17.72 -24.70
CA ARG A 26 4.90 -17.71 -26.09
C ARG A 26 3.92 -17.01 -27.02
N VAL A 27 4.44 -16.11 -27.85
CA VAL A 27 3.70 -15.43 -28.93
C VAL A 27 4.51 -15.57 -30.21
N GLY A 28 4.06 -16.45 -31.12
CA GLY A 28 4.84 -16.82 -32.30
C GLY A 28 6.21 -17.39 -31.90
N ASP A 29 7.28 -16.80 -32.43
CA ASP A 29 8.66 -17.23 -32.17
C ASP A 29 9.30 -16.58 -30.93
N ARG A 30 8.57 -15.75 -30.19
CA ARG A 30 9.04 -15.11 -28.96
C ARG A 30 8.51 -15.85 -27.74
N SER A 31 9.37 -16.18 -26.79
CA SER A 31 9.00 -16.77 -25.51
C SER A 31 9.67 -16.07 -24.34
N HIS A 32 8.97 -16.02 -23.21
CA HIS A 32 9.49 -15.58 -21.93
C HIS A 32 9.06 -16.55 -20.83
N ASP A 33 10.03 -17.00 -20.03
CA ASP A 33 9.80 -17.98 -18.97
C ASP A 33 9.47 -17.35 -17.62
N ARG A 34 9.58 -16.02 -17.47
CA ARG A 34 9.37 -15.29 -16.20
C ARG A 34 8.51 -14.04 -16.40
N LEU A 35 7.45 -14.17 -17.20
CA LEU A 35 6.51 -13.08 -17.50
C LEU A 35 5.20 -13.19 -16.71
N LEU A 36 4.72 -14.41 -16.50
CA LEU A 36 3.45 -14.68 -15.85
C LEU A 36 3.68 -15.65 -14.70
N ALA A 37 3.21 -15.31 -13.51
CA ALA A 37 3.22 -16.20 -12.36
C ALA A 37 1.82 -16.80 -12.15
N GLY A 38 1.76 -18.13 -12.11
CA GLY A 38 0.59 -18.86 -11.66
C GLY A 38 0.65 -19.05 -10.15
N TYR A 39 -0.43 -18.73 -9.43
CA TYR A 39 -0.50 -18.89 -7.99
C TYR A 39 -1.90 -19.28 -7.54
N ARG A 40 -2.01 -19.81 -6.32
CA ARG A 40 -3.27 -20.13 -5.65
C ARG A 40 -3.42 -19.38 -4.33
N SER A 41 -2.31 -19.19 -3.63
CA SER A 41 -2.16 -18.45 -2.38
C SER A 41 -1.09 -17.37 -2.54
N VAL A 42 -1.14 -16.39 -1.65
CA VAL A 42 -0.06 -15.42 -1.49
C VAL A 42 0.68 -15.87 -0.24
N ASP A 43 1.98 -16.12 -0.34
CA ASP A 43 2.74 -16.63 0.81
C ASP A 43 3.27 -15.48 1.67
N ARG A 44 3.56 -14.33 1.03
CA ARG A 44 4.05 -13.13 1.70
C ARG A 44 3.55 -11.85 1.04
N LEU A 45 3.38 -10.81 1.85
CA LEU A 45 3.08 -9.46 1.41
C LEU A 45 4.27 -8.54 1.73
N GLU A 46 4.45 -7.49 0.93
CA GLU A 46 5.39 -6.40 1.22
C GLU A 46 4.71 -5.06 0.97
N VAL A 47 4.60 -4.24 2.02
CA VAL A 47 4.05 -2.89 1.95
C VAL A 47 5.18 -1.89 1.67
N SER A 48 4.95 -1.03 0.69
CA SER A 48 5.86 0.05 0.32
C SER A 48 5.14 1.40 0.24
N PRO A 49 5.71 2.48 0.81
CA PRO A 49 6.99 2.50 1.54
C PRO A 49 6.85 1.92 2.96
N ALA A 50 7.91 1.33 3.50
CA ALA A 50 7.96 0.84 4.89
C ALA A 50 7.83 1.99 5.93
N LEU A 51 8.27 3.19 5.56
CA LEU A 51 8.06 4.43 6.33
C LEU A 51 7.46 5.50 5.40
N GLY A 52 6.17 5.78 5.57
CA GLY A 52 5.44 6.85 4.90
C GLY A 52 5.43 8.14 5.73
N VAL A 53 5.33 9.27 5.03
CA VAL A 53 5.11 10.58 5.67
C VAL A 53 3.92 11.27 5.01
N ALA A 54 2.91 11.58 5.81
CA ALA A 54 1.81 12.46 5.42
C ALA A 54 1.94 13.81 6.12
N ARG A 55 1.33 14.86 5.56
CA ARG A 55 1.31 16.19 6.16
C ARG A 55 -0.08 16.76 6.18
N VAL A 56 -0.49 17.25 7.34
CA VAL A 56 -1.68 18.09 7.48
C VAL A 56 -1.61 19.29 6.54
N GLY A 57 -2.75 19.82 6.13
CA GLY A 57 -2.79 20.93 5.19
C GLY A 57 -4.00 21.85 5.32
N ASN A 58 -3.96 22.94 4.57
CA ASN A 58 -5.02 23.94 4.42
C ASN A 58 -4.85 24.64 3.06
N ASP A 59 -5.64 25.69 2.81
CA ASP A 59 -5.63 26.41 1.52
C ASP A 59 -4.28 27.03 1.13
N LYS A 60 -3.39 27.31 2.09
CA LYS A 60 -2.07 27.91 1.84
C LYS A 60 -0.96 26.86 1.70
N THR A 61 -1.17 25.70 2.30
CA THR A 61 -0.23 24.58 2.33
C THR A 61 -1.03 23.31 2.13
N PRO A 62 -1.24 22.84 0.88
CA PRO A 62 -2.07 21.68 0.61
C PRO A 62 -1.62 20.44 1.39
N PRO A 63 -2.55 19.57 1.81
CA PRO A 63 -2.20 18.33 2.50
C PRO A 63 -1.33 17.44 1.61
N VAL A 64 -0.48 16.64 2.24
CA VAL A 64 0.34 15.63 1.56
C VAL A 64 -0.14 14.26 2.01
N SER A 65 -0.74 13.51 1.10
CA SER A 65 -1.22 12.14 1.36
C SER A 65 -0.07 11.15 1.56
N GLY A 66 -0.31 10.15 2.40
CA GLY A 66 0.47 8.92 2.40
C GLY A 66 -0.11 7.98 1.32
N VAL A 67 0.74 7.38 0.50
CA VAL A 67 0.32 6.42 -0.51
C VAL A 67 1.10 5.14 -0.30
N PHE A 68 0.37 4.05 -0.10
CA PHE A 68 0.94 2.73 0.13
C PHE A 68 0.56 1.79 -1.01
N THR A 69 1.45 0.86 -1.29
CA THR A 69 1.25 -0.23 -2.25
C THR A 69 1.63 -1.53 -1.56
N ALA A 70 0.99 -2.63 -1.94
CA ALA A 70 1.29 -3.95 -1.42
C ALA A 70 1.62 -4.89 -2.58
N LEU A 71 2.76 -5.56 -2.50
CA LEU A 71 3.20 -6.56 -3.47
C LEU A 71 3.12 -7.95 -2.84
N GLY A 72 2.44 -8.85 -3.52
CA GLY A 72 2.36 -10.26 -3.13
C GLY A 72 3.54 -11.05 -3.68
N TYR A 73 3.94 -12.08 -2.93
CA TYR A 73 4.97 -13.02 -3.32
C TYR A 73 4.49 -14.46 -3.15
N LEU A 74 4.97 -15.32 -4.03
CA LEU A 74 4.91 -16.77 -3.90
C LEU A 74 6.28 -17.28 -3.45
N GLY A 75 6.31 -18.05 -2.38
CA GLY A 75 7.50 -18.51 -1.68
C GLY A 75 8.15 -17.44 -0.78
N GLU A 76 9.12 -17.89 0.00
CA GLU A 76 9.88 -17.10 0.96
C GLU A 76 11.34 -16.91 0.51
N GLY A 77 11.97 -15.80 0.92
CA GLY A 77 13.39 -15.53 0.67
C GLY A 77 13.75 -15.11 -0.77
N GLU A 78 15.04 -15.24 -1.12
CA GLU A 78 15.60 -14.72 -2.39
C GLU A 78 15.02 -15.37 -3.66
N ALA A 79 14.51 -16.60 -3.55
CA ALA A 79 13.92 -17.32 -4.67
C ALA A 79 12.42 -17.02 -4.85
N SER A 80 11.85 -16.11 -4.06
CA SER A 80 10.43 -15.75 -4.15
C SER A 80 10.06 -15.17 -5.52
N ILE A 81 8.83 -15.45 -5.93
CA ILE A 81 8.27 -15.03 -7.21
C ILE A 81 7.34 -13.84 -6.94
N PRO A 82 7.61 -12.65 -7.50
CA PRO A 82 6.72 -11.50 -7.34
C PRO A 82 5.43 -11.75 -8.12
N LEU A 83 4.30 -11.67 -7.43
CA LEU A 83 2.95 -11.76 -8.00
C LEU A 83 2.43 -10.40 -8.48
N GLY A 84 3.10 -9.31 -8.08
CA GLY A 84 2.66 -7.95 -8.33
C GLY A 84 1.60 -7.51 -7.32
N GLN A 85 0.69 -6.64 -7.74
CA GLN A 85 -0.42 -6.20 -6.89
C GLN A 85 -1.43 -7.32 -6.72
N VAL A 86 -1.70 -7.67 -5.47
CA VAL A 86 -2.73 -8.64 -5.09
C VAL A 86 -3.89 -7.92 -4.38
N PRO A 87 -5.10 -8.49 -4.37
CA PRO A 87 -6.22 -7.89 -3.65
C PRO A 87 -5.94 -7.85 -2.14
N VAL A 88 -5.93 -6.64 -1.57
CA VAL A 88 -5.69 -6.41 -0.13
C VAL A 88 -6.77 -5.50 0.47
N ARG A 89 -6.92 -5.56 1.80
CA ARG A 89 -7.63 -4.58 2.61
C ARG A 89 -6.65 -3.82 3.49
N TRP A 90 -6.84 -2.50 3.53
CA TRP A 90 -6.01 -1.60 4.29
C TRP A 90 -6.68 -1.19 5.60
N SER A 91 -5.89 -1.11 6.67
CA SER A 91 -6.32 -0.61 7.97
C SER A 91 -5.24 0.26 8.62
N VAL A 92 -5.64 1.03 9.61
CA VAL A 92 -4.73 1.88 10.38
C VAL A 92 -4.95 1.66 11.87
N ALA A 93 -3.86 1.61 12.62
CA ALA A 93 -3.84 1.45 14.06
C ALA A 93 -2.80 2.40 14.68
N PRO A 94 -2.85 2.64 16.01
CA PRO A 94 -1.75 3.33 16.68
C PRO A 94 -0.45 2.53 16.52
N TRP A 95 0.66 3.24 16.30
CA TRP A 95 1.98 2.63 16.23
C TRP A 95 2.45 2.12 17.60
N ASP A 96 2.20 2.92 18.65
CA ASP A 96 2.64 2.67 20.02
C ASP A 96 1.61 3.16 21.06
N GLU A 97 1.90 2.92 22.33
CA GLU A 97 1.05 3.32 23.48
C GLU A 97 0.84 4.84 23.56
N ILE A 98 1.78 5.64 23.05
CA ILE A 98 1.67 7.10 23.05
C ILE A 98 0.62 7.52 22.00
N ALA A 99 0.70 6.97 20.80
CA ALA A 99 -0.28 7.20 19.74
C ALA A 99 -1.68 6.74 20.13
N GLU A 100 -1.79 5.66 20.90
CA GLU A 100 -3.06 5.20 21.44
C GLU A 100 -3.62 6.19 22.48
N ARG A 101 -2.81 6.58 23.47
CA ARG A 101 -3.18 7.57 24.49
C ARG A 101 -3.63 8.90 23.87
N ASP A 102 -2.92 9.36 22.84
CA ASP A 102 -3.16 10.66 22.20
C ASP A 102 -4.26 10.59 21.11
N GLU A 103 -4.90 9.43 20.96
CA GLU A 103 -5.96 9.12 19.99
C GLU A 103 -5.58 9.47 18.55
N ASP A 104 -4.33 9.18 18.15
CA ASP A 104 -3.77 9.60 16.85
C ASP A 104 -4.62 9.11 15.67
N VAL A 105 -5.10 7.87 15.71
CA VAL A 105 -5.96 7.29 14.64
C VAL A 105 -7.24 8.10 14.43
N LYS A 106 -7.80 8.67 15.50
CA LYS A 106 -9.05 9.44 15.44
C LYS A 106 -8.84 10.83 14.83
N PHE A 107 -7.67 11.43 15.04
CA PHE A 107 -7.44 12.83 14.69
C PHE A 107 -6.57 13.02 13.46
N ALA A 108 -5.64 12.12 13.15
CA ALA A 108 -4.61 12.35 12.14
C ALA A 108 -5.12 12.32 10.69
N GLY A 109 -6.21 11.60 10.40
CA GLY A 109 -6.76 11.47 9.06
C GLY A 109 -7.54 10.18 8.84
N VAL A 110 -7.75 9.82 7.58
CA VAL A 110 -8.49 8.61 7.17
C VAL A 110 -7.70 7.85 6.12
N LEU A 111 -7.55 6.54 6.32
CA LEU A 111 -7.03 5.61 5.31
C LEU A 111 -8.18 5.04 4.49
N ASP A 112 -8.10 5.12 3.17
CA ASP A 112 -9.04 4.42 2.31
C ASP A 112 -8.72 2.91 2.28
N ALA A 113 -9.69 2.10 2.72
CA ALA A 113 -9.50 0.67 2.93
C ALA A 113 -9.26 -0.13 1.64
N ALA A 114 -9.57 0.44 0.47
CA ALA A 114 -9.44 -0.23 -0.83
C ALA A 114 -8.16 0.17 -1.58
N SER A 115 -7.79 1.46 -1.53
CA SER A 115 -6.69 2.00 -2.32
C SER A 115 -5.36 2.13 -1.57
N GLY A 116 -5.37 2.12 -0.24
CA GLY A 116 -4.16 2.37 0.56
C GLY A 116 -3.72 3.84 0.55
N ILE A 117 -4.61 4.76 0.15
CA ILE A 117 -4.35 6.21 0.18
C ILE A 117 -4.81 6.77 1.52
N PHE A 118 -3.87 7.38 2.25
CA PHE A 118 -4.14 8.09 3.50
C PHE A 118 -4.36 9.58 3.23
N SER A 119 -5.52 10.08 3.63
CA SER A 119 -5.89 11.49 3.56
C SER A 119 -5.73 12.15 4.94
N PRO A 120 -4.73 13.02 5.14
CA PRO A 120 -4.50 13.65 6.44
C PRO A 120 -5.56 14.70 6.77
N ALA A 121 -5.71 14.97 8.06
CA ALA A 121 -6.61 15.99 8.57
C ALA A 121 -6.14 17.43 8.25
N GLY A 122 -7.02 18.39 8.57
CA GLY A 122 -6.71 19.82 8.44
C GLY A 122 -5.57 20.27 9.36
N ALA A 123 -4.84 21.27 8.92
CA ALA A 123 -3.74 21.86 9.68
C ALA A 123 -4.19 22.90 10.71
N GLY A 124 -3.35 23.11 11.73
CA GLY A 124 -3.55 24.09 12.80
C GLY A 124 -3.93 23.44 14.14
N PRO A 125 -3.99 24.24 15.22
CA PRO A 125 -4.38 23.76 16.55
C PRO A 125 -5.76 23.10 16.51
N ASN A 126 -5.87 21.89 17.06
CA ASN A 126 -7.14 21.17 17.17
C ASN A 126 -7.65 21.23 18.62
N PRO A 127 -8.73 21.98 18.91
CA PRO A 127 -9.28 22.13 20.27
C PRO A 127 -9.75 20.82 20.92
N LEU A 128 -9.95 19.76 20.13
CA LEU A 128 -10.35 18.45 20.62
C LEU A 128 -9.16 17.60 21.10
N ARG A 129 -7.93 18.04 20.84
CA ARG A 129 -6.71 17.36 21.29
C ARG A 129 -6.17 17.97 22.57
N GLN A 130 -5.45 17.15 23.32
CA GLN A 130 -4.67 17.62 24.47
C GLN A 130 -3.73 18.76 24.03
N TYR A 131 -3.70 19.82 24.82
CA TYR A 131 -2.90 21.04 24.58
C TYR A 131 -3.23 21.80 23.28
N ASN A 132 -4.40 21.56 22.67
CA ASN A 132 -4.73 22.07 21.34
C ASN A 132 -3.67 21.70 20.28
N ALA A 133 -3.07 20.52 20.41
CA ALA A 133 -2.07 20.04 19.47
C ALA A 133 -2.63 19.96 18.04
N ASN A 134 -1.74 19.95 17.04
CA ASN A 134 -2.15 19.71 15.65
C ASN A 134 -2.72 18.29 15.49
N SER A 135 -3.47 18.06 14.41
CA SER A 135 -3.94 16.73 13.99
C SER A 135 -2.84 15.88 13.34
N VAL A 136 -1.71 15.72 14.05
CA VAL A 136 -0.57 14.88 13.70
C VAL A 136 -0.69 13.50 14.35
N GLY A 137 0.12 12.52 13.95
CA GLY A 137 0.13 11.23 14.62
C GLY A 137 1.20 10.25 14.12
N ASN A 138 1.42 9.21 14.93
CA ASN A 138 2.28 8.07 14.65
C ASN A 138 1.43 6.81 14.46
N LEU A 139 1.28 6.38 13.21
CA LEU A 139 0.32 5.36 12.81
C LEU A 139 1.03 4.13 12.25
N ARG A 140 0.42 2.98 12.45
CA ARG A 140 0.72 1.74 11.75
C ARG A 140 -0.31 1.53 10.64
N VAL A 141 0.16 1.35 9.42
CA VAL A 141 -0.66 1.01 8.25
C VAL A 141 -0.46 -0.47 7.96
N THR A 142 -1.54 -1.23 7.92
CA THR A 142 -1.51 -2.68 7.66
C THR A 142 -2.24 -2.99 6.37
N ALA A 143 -1.60 -3.79 5.51
CA ALA A 143 -2.27 -4.42 4.38
C ALA A 143 -2.45 -5.90 4.68
N SER A 144 -3.66 -6.43 4.47
CA SER A 144 -4.00 -7.84 4.65
C SER A 144 -4.55 -8.41 3.35
N VAL A 145 -4.13 -9.60 2.94
CA VAL A 145 -4.61 -10.24 1.70
C VAL A 145 -6.08 -10.65 1.86
N VAL A 146 -6.91 -10.31 0.87
CA VAL A 146 -8.34 -10.68 0.91
C VAL A 146 -8.49 -12.20 0.83
N GLY A 147 -9.10 -12.78 1.86
CA GLY A 147 -9.30 -14.23 1.99
C GLY A 147 -8.12 -14.99 2.60
N GLN A 148 -7.02 -14.30 2.94
CA GLN A 148 -5.84 -14.80 3.65
C GLN A 148 -5.37 -13.72 4.63
N GLU A 149 -6.21 -13.36 5.59
CA GLU A 149 -6.03 -12.19 6.47
C GLU A 149 -4.76 -12.29 7.33
N GLU A 150 -4.28 -13.51 7.58
CA GLU A 150 -3.01 -13.80 8.24
C GLU A 150 -1.79 -13.41 7.41
N VAL A 151 -1.94 -13.31 6.08
CA VAL A 151 -0.89 -12.85 5.17
C VAL A 151 -1.00 -11.33 5.09
N GLN A 152 -0.22 -10.67 5.94
CA GLN A 152 -0.23 -9.23 6.09
C GLN A 152 1.19 -8.69 6.26
N ASP A 153 1.35 -7.40 5.96
CA ASP A 153 2.56 -6.66 6.25
C ASP A 153 2.21 -5.23 6.70
N GLU A 154 3.15 -4.60 7.41
CA GLU A 154 2.95 -3.36 8.13
C GLU A 154 3.96 -2.30 7.69
N ALA A 155 3.49 -1.05 7.61
CA ALA A 155 4.33 0.12 7.42
C ALA A 155 4.06 1.16 8.52
N GLN A 156 5.08 1.93 8.85
CA GLN A 156 4.93 3.09 9.70
C GLN A 156 4.49 4.30 8.87
N LEU A 157 3.54 5.06 9.38
CA LEU A 157 3.10 6.33 8.81
C LEU A 157 3.24 7.44 9.85
N ILE A 158 4.07 8.42 9.56
CA ILE A 158 4.17 9.63 10.35
C ILE A 158 3.35 10.74 9.69
N VAL A 159 2.27 11.17 10.35
CA VAL A 159 1.49 12.34 9.96
C VAL A 159 2.06 13.54 10.70
N THR A 160 2.58 14.54 9.98
CA THR A 160 3.31 15.67 10.58
C THR A 160 2.85 17.02 10.05
N VAL A 161 3.47 18.10 10.54
CA VAL A 161 3.15 19.49 10.20
C VAL A 161 3.57 19.86 8.77
N GLN A 162 3.10 21.02 8.31
CA GLN A 162 3.36 21.50 6.95
C GLN A 162 4.83 21.90 6.74
N ARG A 163 5.22 22.04 5.48
CA ARG A 163 6.47 22.71 5.08
C ARG A 163 6.12 23.96 4.28
N TRP A 164 6.74 25.08 4.67
CA TRP A 164 6.54 26.39 4.02
C TRP A 164 7.58 26.70 2.94
N ASN A 165 8.76 26.08 3.04
CA ASN A 165 9.79 26.14 2.01
C ASN A 165 9.83 24.80 1.26
N ASN A 166 9.42 24.80 0.00
CA ASN A 166 9.41 23.63 -0.88
C ASN A 166 10.18 23.96 -2.18
N PRO A 167 11.52 24.01 -2.14
CA PRO A 167 12.32 24.18 -3.35
C PRO A 167 12.14 22.99 -4.31
N PRO A 168 12.47 23.16 -5.61
CA PRO A 168 12.34 22.08 -6.59
C PRO A 168 13.17 20.82 -6.27
N LEU A 169 14.31 20.98 -5.58
CA LEU A 169 15.13 19.90 -5.07
C LEU A 169 15.01 19.87 -3.55
N ARG A 170 14.54 18.75 -3.02
CA ARG A 170 14.29 18.55 -1.59
C ARG A 170 15.54 18.12 -0.83
#